data_AF-A0A6C0KGR3-F1
#
_entry.id   AF-A0A6C0KGR3-F1
#
_cell.length_a   1.000
_cell.length_b   1.000
_cell.length_c   1.000
_cell.angle_alpha   90.00
_cell.angle_beta   90.00
_cell.angle_gamma   90.00
#
_symmetry.space_group_name_H-M   'P 1'
#
loop_
_entity.id
_entity.type
_entity.pdbx_description
1 polymer ?
#
loop_
_entity_poly.entity_id
_entity_poly.type
_entity_poly.pdbx_seq_one_letter_code
_entity_poly.pdbx_strand_id
1 'polypeptide(L)'
;MPKSRKNNKGLRTTAKKRAITNAQKATIIQAFLEMLTTIKLYHWKTQSYSQHKATDELHEKLGENSDRFVEVLLGKDASRVRMVEKNLKMIDSPNTDGFLQKMHAYREMMIHMDSIFHKKRDTDLLSIRDDMLADLNQFLYLMSFDDLVSQK
;
A
#
# COMPACT_ATOMS: atom_id res chain seq x y z
N MET A 1 66.11 -13.28 -4.35
CA MET A 1 65.08 -14.30 -4.63
C MET A 1 63.72 -13.79 -4.15
N PRO A 2 62.61 -14.08 -4.88
CA PRO A 2 61.52 -13.13 -5.07
C PRO A 2 60.47 -13.14 -3.95
N LYS A 3 59.93 -11.97 -3.65
CA LYS A 3 58.80 -11.76 -2.73
C LYS A 3 57.52 -12.35 -3.36
N SER A 4 56.98 -13.39 -2.75
CA SER A 4 55.69 -13.98 -3.12
C SER A 4 54.55 -12.96 -2.95
N ARG A 5 54.01 -12.44 -4.06
CA ARG A 5 52.77 -11.65 -4.09
C ARG A 5 51.59 -12.57 -3.80
N LYS A 6 51.00 -12.47 -2.61
CA LYS A 6 49.70 -13.09 -2.30
C LYS A 6 48.62 -12.38 -3.13
N ASN A 7 48.17 -13.04 -4.21
CA ASN A 7 46.96 -12.67 -4.95
C ASN A 7 45.75 -12.96 -4.06
N ASN A 8 45.25 -11.94 -3.35
CA ASN A 8 43.98 -12.01 -2.66
C ASN A 8 42.87 -11.88 -3.72
N LYS A 9 42.40 -13.01 -4.22
CA LYS A 9 41.20 -13.07 -5.08
C LYS A 9 40.02 -12.55 -4.26
N GLY A 10 39.68 -11.28 -4.47
CA GLY A 10 38.51 -10.67 -3.85
C GLY A 10 37.28 -11.54 -4.13
N LEU A 11 36.67 -12.05 -3.06
CA LEU A 11 35.36 -12.67 -3.10
C LEU A 11 34.41 -11.62 -3.68
N ARG A 12 34.05 -11.78 -4.96
CA ARG A 12 32.95 -11.03 -5.57
C ARG A 12 31.68 -11.50 -4.88
N THR A 13 31.31 -10.83 -3.80
CA THR A 13 29.98 -10.93 -3.24
C THR A 13 29.03 -10.34 -4.28
N THR A 14 28.39 -11.21 -5.06
CA THR A 14 27.19 -10.82 -5.79
C THR A 14 26.23 -10.28 -4.74
N ALA A 15 26.02 -8.97 -4.73
CA ALA A 15 25.09 -8.32 -3.84
C ALA A 15 23.71 -8.96 -4.07
N LYS A 16 23.33 -9.93 -3.23
CA LYS A 16 21.97 -10.45 -3.17
C LYS A 16 21.10 -9.23 -2.92
N LYS A 17 20.38 -8.75 -3.96
CA LYS A 17 19.38 -7.69 -3.80
C LYS A 17 18.49 -8.08 -2.62
N ARG A 18 18.45 -7.18 -1.64
CA ARG A 18 18.00 -7.42 -0.27
C ARG A 18 16.53 -7.85 -0.29
N ALA A 19 16.22 -8.95 0.39
CA ALA A 19 14.83 -9.30 0.69
C ALA A 19 14.17 -8.15 1.45
N ILE A 20 12.86 -7.95 1.25
CA ILE A 20 12.09 -6.94 1.96
C ILE A 20 12.23 -7.15 3.48
N THR A 21 12.52 -6.08 4.20
CA THR A 21 12.74 -6.14 5.65
C THR A 21 11.42 -6.26 6.42
N ASN A 22 11.46 -6.83 7.63
CA ASN A 22 10.29 -6.87 8.50
C ASN A 22 9.69 -5.48 8.75
N ALA A 23 10.53 -4.44 8.86
CA ALA A 23 10.07 -3.07 9.04
C ALA A 23 9.24 -2.59 7.84
N GLN A 24 9.72 -2.82 6.62
CA GLN A 24 8.97 -2.49 5.40
C GLN A 24 7.65 -3.25 5.32
N LYS A 25 7.64 -4.56 5.64
CA LYS A 25 6.39 -5.34 5.70
C LYS A 25 5.39 -4.74 6.69
N ALA A 26 5.85 -4.44 7.91
CA ALA A 26 5.00 -3.84 8.95
C ALA A 26 4.45 -2.47 8.53
N THR A 27 5.26 -1.62 7.88
CA THR A 27 4.81 -0.33 7.36
C THR A 27 3.73 -0.46 6.30
N ILE A 28 3.87 -1.41 5.36
CA ILE A 28 2.86 -1.67 4.32
C ILE A 28 1.55 -2.14 4.95
N ILE A 29 1.62 -3.13 5.86
CA ILE A 29 0.45 -3.67 6.56
C ILE A 29 -0.26 -2.57 7.35
N GLN A 30 0.50 -1.74 8.08
CA GLN A 30 -0.06 -0.62 8.80
C GLN A 30 -0.77 0.36 7.85
N ALA A 31 -0.15 0.71 6.73
CA ALA A 31 -0.75 1.64 5.77
C ALA A 31 -2.07 1.12 5.19
N PHE A 32 -2.18 -0.19 4.92
CA PHE A 32 -3.43 -0.81 4.47
C PHE A 32 -4.51 -0.78 5.54
N LEU A 33 -4.17 -1.10 6.79
CA LEU A 33 -5.11 -1.04 7.90
C LEU A 33 -5.60 0.39 8.17
N GLU A 34 -4.69 1.38 8.12
CA GLU A 34 -5.03 2.80 8.24
C GLU A 34 -5.95 3.25 7.10
N MET A 35 -5.67 2.82 5.87
CA MET A 35 -6.50 3.11 4.70
C MET A 35 -7.93 2.57 4.85
N LEU A 36 -8.08 1.29 5.17
CA LEU A 36 -9.40 0.66 5.37
C LEU A 36 -10.17 1.34 6.50
N THR A 37 -9.50 1.65 7.60
CA THR A 37 -10.10 2.35 8.74
C THR A 37 -10.56 3.76 8.34
N THR A 38 -9.73 4.51 7.59
CA THR A 38 -10.06 5.85 7.09
C THR A 38 -11.29 5.83 6.18
N ILE A 39 -11.36 4.86 5.26
CA ILE A 39 -12.51 4.68 4.36
C ILE A 39 -13.77 4.37 5.17
N LYS A 40 -13.71 3.46 6.14
CA LYS A 40 -14.90 3.08 6.92
C LYS A 40 -15.40 4.19 7.84
N LEU A 41 -14.48 4.97 8.42
CA LEU A 41 -14.85 6.16 9.20
C LEU A 41 -15.57 7.19 8.34
N TYR A 42 -15.07 7.48 7.14
CA TYR A 42 -15.75 8.41 6.23
C TYR A 42 -17.11 7.87 5.77
N HIS A 43 -17.20 6.58 5.44
CA HIS A 43 -18.43 5.88 5.08
C HIS A 43 -19.54 6.03 6.14
N TRP A 44 -19.20 5.92 7.43
CA TRP A 44 -20.18 6.10 8.51
C TRP A 44 -20.59 7.55 8.74
N LYS A 45 -19.71 8.50 8.42
CA LYS A 45 -19.94 9.93 8.68
C LYS A 45 -20.65 10.65 7.53
N THR A 46 -20.47 10.19 6.29
CA THR A 46 -21.07 10.87 5.14
C THR A 46 -22.60 10.84 5.21
N GLN A 47 -23.22 11.97 4.87
CA GLN A 47 -24.67 12.10 4.75
C GLN A 47 -25.15 11.88 3.31
N SER A 48 -24.23 11.68 2.36
CA SER A 48 -24.56 11.39 0.97
C SER A 48 -24.72 9.88 0.76
N TYR A 49 -25.89 9.46 0.27
CA TYR A 49 -26.16 8.05 -0.03
C TYR A 49 -25.24 7.49 -1.12
N SER A 50 -24.91 8.29 -2.15
CA SER A 50 -23.99 7.88 -3.22
C SER A 50 -22.59 7.62 -2.66
N GLN A 51 -22.10 8.54 -1.82
CA GLN A 51 -20.78 8.42 -1.19
C GLN A 51 -20.74 7.25 -0.20
N HIS A 52 -21.79 7.07 0.60
CA HIS A 52 -21.91 5.94 1.51
C HIS A 52 -21.77 4.61 0.77
N LYS A 53 -22.52 4.43 -0.33
CA LYS A 53 -22.45 3.21 -1.15
C LYS A 53 -21.10 3.05 -1.84
N ALA A 54 -20.57 4.11 -2.45
CA ALA A 54 -19.30 4.06 -3.17
C ALA A 54 -18.10 3.75 -2.25
N THR A 55 -18.10 4.30 -1.04
CA THR A 55 -17.05 4.06 -0.04
C THR A 55 -17.15 2.67 0.59
N ASP A 56 -18.36 2.10 0.69
CA ASP A 56 -18.56 0.72 1.13
C ASP A 56 -17.99 -0.28 0.11
N GLU A 57 -18.32 -0.08 -1.16
CA GLU A 57 -17.80 -0.91 -2.27
C GLU A 57 -16.27 -0.80 -2.37
N LEU A 58 -15.72 0.40 -2.23
CA LEU A 58 -14.26 0.59 -2.21
C LEU A 58 -13.62 -0.15 -1.03
N HIS A 59 -14.22 -0.07 0.16
CA HIS A 59 -13.72 -0.74 1.35
C HIS A 59 -13.69 -2.27 1.18
N GLU A 60 -14.71 -2.86 0.58
CA GLU A 60 -14.78 -4.30 0.29
C GLU A 60 -13.64 -4.72 -0.64
N LYS A 61 -13.53 -4.10 -1.83
CA LYS A 61 -12.50 -4.43 -2.83
C LYS A 61 -11.08 -4.25 -2.29
N LEU A 62 -10.82 -3.13 -1.62
CA LEU A 62 -9.50 -2.88 -1.03
C LEU A 62 -9.24 -3.81 0.15
N GLY A 63 -10.26 -4.22 0.91
CA GLY A 63 -10.13 -5.17 2.01
C GLY A 63 -9.67 -6.53 1.52
N GLU A 64 -10.36 -7.07 0.51
CA GLU A 64 -10.01 -8.34 -0.13
C GLU A 64 -8.60 -8.31 -0.73
N ASN A 65 -8.27 -7.27 -1.50
CA ASN A 65 -6.95 -7.14 -2.11
C ASN A 65 -5.85 -6.87 -1.08
N SER A 66 -6.13 -6.15 0.01
CA SER A 66 -5.16 -5.95 1.09
C SER A 66 -4.80 -7.25 1.78
N ASP A 67 -5.80 -8.09 2.10
CA ASP A 67 -5.58 -9.40 2.72
C ASP A 67 -4.76 -10.29 1.78
N ARG A 68 -5.20 -10.44 0.54
CA ARG A 68 -4.50 -11.20 -0.50
C ARG A 68 -3.06 -10.71 -0.69
N PHE A 69 -2.82 -9.40 -0.70
CA PHE A 69 -1.47 -8.84 -0.81
C PHE A 69 -0.59 -9.28 0.36
N VAL A 70 -1.10 -9.16 1.59
CA VAL A 70 -0.35 -9.50 2.80
C VAL A 70 -0.05 -11.00 2.86
N GLU A 71 -1.00 -11.86 2.50
CA GLU A 71 -0.81 -13.30 2.45
C GLU A 71 0.28 -13.69 1.43
N VAL A 72 0.27 -13.11 0.23
CA VAL A 72 1.32 -13.34 -0.78
C VAL A 72 2.67 -12.81 -0.29
N LEU A 73 2.69 -11.62 0.33
CA LEU A 73 3.91 -11.00 0.84
C LEU A 73 4.60 -11.86 1.91
N LEU A 74 3.81 -12.45 2.81
CA LEU A 74 4.32 -13.34 3.86
C LEU A 74 4.61 -14.76 3.34
N GLY A 75 3.85 -15.21 2.34
CA GLY A 75 4.04 -16.52 1.71
C GLY A 75 5.36 -16.66 0.96
N LYS A 76 5.88 -15.57 0.38
CA LYS A 76 7.14 -15.58 -0.40
C LYS A 76 8.37 -16.06 0.37
N ASP A 77 8.44 -15.81 1.67
CA ASP A 77 9.55 -16.25 2.53
C ASP A 77 9.09 -17.02 3.77
N ALA A 78 7.82 -17.46 3.78
CA ALA A 78 7.15 -18.14 4.89
C ALA A 78 7.37 -17.45 6.25
N SER A 79 7.49 -16.12 6.25
CA SER A 79 7.81 -15.36 7.46
C SER A 79 6.56 -14.96 8.24
N ARG A 80 6.77 -14.60 9.50
CA ARG A 80 5.77 -13.92 10.34
C ARG A 80 6.13 -12.45 10.44
N VAL A 81 5.14 -11.57 10.30
CA VAL A 81 5.36 -10.15 10.55
C VAL A 81 5.43 -9.88 12.05
N ARG A 82 6.40 -9.06 12.44
CA ARG A 82 6.43 -8.43 13.76
C ARG A 82 6.13 -6.94 13.56
N MET A 83 4.99 -6.49 14.04
CA MET A 83 4.60 -5.08 13.93
C MET A 83 5.61 -4.20 14.66
N VAL A 84 6.13 -3.19 13.96
CA VAL A 84 7.10 -2.23 14.50
C VAL A 84 6.39 -1.18 15.34
N GLU A 85 5.28 -0.65 14.82
CA GLU A 85 4.31 0.16 15.55
C GLU A 85 3.12 -0.71 15.96
N LYS A 86 2.66 -0.57 17.19
CA LYS A 86 1.53 -1.35 17.73
C LYS A 86 0.22 -0.57 17.75
N ASN A 87 0.29 0.73 17.48
CA ASN A 87 -0.86 1.62 17.45
C ASN A 87 -1.24 1.96 16.01
N LEU A 88 -2.53 1.88 15.70
CA LEU A 88 -3.06 2.38 14.44
C LEU A 88 -3.46 3.85 14.61
N LYS A 89 -3.05 4.73 13.69
CA LYS A 89 -3.55 6.10 13.70
C LYS A 89 -4.97 6.10 13.10
N MET A 90 -5.95 6.50 13.90
CA MET A 90 -7.28 6.82 13.37
C MET A 90 -7.22 8.18 12.68
N ILE A 91 -7.41 8.18 11.36
CA ILE A 91 -7.46 9.38 10.56
C ILE A 91 -8.93 9.72 10.34
N ASP A 92 -9.42 10.71 11.07
CA ASP A 92 -10.76 11.24 10.86
C ASP A 92 -10.70 12.52 10.01
N SER A 93 -11.16 12.42 8.76
CA SER A 93 -11.24 13.59 7.87
C SER A 93 -12.51 14.40 8.17
N PRO A 94 -12.40 15.73 8.36
CA PRO A 94 -13.55 16.56 8.74
C PRO A 94 -14.53 16.80 7.58
N ASN A 95 -14.05 16.71 6.34
CA ASN A 95 -14.81 16.96 5.12
C ASN A 95 -14.30 16.06 3.97
N THR A 96 -15.02 16.10 2.84
CA THR A 96 -14.71 15.34 1.63
C THR A 96 -13.32 15.66 1.10
N ASP A 97 -12.91 16.93 1.05
CA ASP A 97 -11.58 17.34 0.57
C ASP A 97 -10.45 16.67 1.37
N GLY A 98 -10.54 16.71 2.70
CA GLY A 98 -9.57 16.07 3.59
C GLY A 98 -9.55 14.55 3.42
N PHE A 99 -10.69 13.94 3.12
CA PHE A 99 -10.77 12.51 2.80
C PHE A 99 -10.10 12.20 1.46
N LEU A 100 -10.39 12.96 0.39
CA LEU A 100 -9.78 12.79 -0.93
C LEU A 100 -8.27 13.01 -0.90
N GLN A 101 -7.77 13.97 -0.13
CA GLN A 101 -6.32 14.15 0.09
C GLN A 101 -5.67 12.90 0.68
N LYS A 102 -6.34 12.20 1.61
CA LYS A 102 -5.85 10.93 2.16
C LYS A 102 -5.89 9.82 1.12
N MET A 103 -6.95 9.72 0.32
CA MET A 103 -7.04 8.75 -0.77
C MET A 103 -5.91 8.94 -1.80
N HIS A 104 -5.61 10.19 -2.17
CA HIS A 104 -4.46 10.50 -3.02
C HIS A 104 -3.13 10.12 -2.36
N ALA A 105 -2.95 10.32 -1.06
CA ALA A 105 -1.75 9.90 -0.35
C ALA A 105 -1.56 8.37 -0.37
N TYR A 106 -2.64 7.59 -0.21
CA TYR A 106 -2.58 6.12 -0.33
C TYR A 106 -2.25 5.67 -1.75
N ARG A 107 -2.85 6.32 -2.76
CA ARG A 107 -2.51 6.09 -4.17
C ARG A 107 -1.01 6.31 -4.43
N GLU A 108 -0.47 7.43 -3.99
CA GLU A 108 0.95 7.73 -4.17
C GLU A 108 1.83 6.70 -3.43
N MET A 109 1.46 6.32 -2.21
CA MET A 109 2.17 5.27 -1.46
C MET A 109 2.24 3.94 -2.24
N MET A 110 1.14 3.51 -2.87
CA MET A 110 1.11 2.31 -3.71
C MET A 110 1.97 2.44 -4.99
N ILE A 111 1.95 3.59 -5.66
CA ILE A 111 2.81 3.86 -6.83
C ILE A 111 4.30 3.74 -6.45
N HIS A 112 4.68 4.28 -5.29
CA HIS A 112 6.07 4.26 -4.82
C HIS A 112 6.56 2.87 -4.37
N MET A 113 5.67 1.86 -4.28
CA MET A 113 6.06 0.48 -3.94
C MET A 113 7.01 -0.15 -4.97
N ASP A 114 7.11 0.38 -6.19
CA ASP A 114 8.11 -0.01 -7.19
C ASP A 114 9.57 0.14 -6.69
N SER A 115 9.79 0.99 -5.68
CA SER A 115 11.09 1.15 -5.03
C SER A 115 11.40 0.04 -4.02
N ILE A 116 10.38 -0.67 -3.55
CA ILE A 116 10.44 -1.73 -2.53
C ILE A 116 10.49 -3.11 -3.21
N PHE A 117 9.67 -3.31 -4.25
CA PHE A 117 9.48 -4.59 -4.92
C PHE A 117 10.20 -4.68 -6.26
N HIS A 118 10.72 -5.86 -6.56
CA HIS A 118 11.44 -6.09 -7.80
C HIS A 118 10.47 -6.40 -8.95
N LYS A 119 10.43 -5.51 -9.95
CA LYS A 119 9.54 -5.58 -11.15
C LYS A 119 9.48 -6.90 -11.91
N LYS A 120 10.46 -7.80 -11.73
CA LYS A 120 10.49 -9.13 -12.36
C LYS A 120 10.27 -10.31 -11.42
N ARG A 121 10.35 -10.12 -10.11
CA ARG A 121 10.30 -11.22 -9.12
C ARG A 121 9.09 -11.14 -8.20
N ASP A 122 8.56 -9.94 -8.05
CA ASP A 122 7.42 -9.63 -7.20
C ASP A 122 6.23 -9.19 -8.06
N THR A 123 6.14 -9.71 -9.29
CA THR A 123 5.07 -9.39 -10.24
C THR A 123 3.69 -9.77 -9.73
N ASP A 124 3.62 -10.80 -8.90
CA ASP A 124 2.42 -11.20 -8.15
C ASP A 124 1.94 -10.10 -7.21
N LEU A 125 2.83 -9.55 -6.38
CA LEU A 125 2.53 -8.43 -5.49
C LEU A 125 2.20 -7.15 -6.26
N LEU A 126 2.98 -6.86 -7.30
CA LEU A 126 2.75 -5.66 -8.13
C LEU A 126 1.41 -5.74 -8.86
N SER A 127 0.99 -6.93 -9.30
CA SER A 127 -0.34 -7.13 -9.93
C SER A 127 -1.47 -6.84 -8.94
N ILE A 128 -1.40 -7.36 -7.71
CA ILE A 128 -2.44 -7.08 -6.69
C ILE A 128 -2.46 -5.58 -6.35
N ARG A 129 -1.28 -4.95 -6.24
CA ARG A 129 -1.16 -3.50 -6.03
C ARG A 129 -1.77 -2.72 -7.19
N ASP A 130 -1.60 -3.18 -8.43
CA ASP A 130 -2.18 -2.55 -9.62
C ASP A 130 -3.71 -2.68 -9.65
N ASP A 131 -4.27 -3.82 -9.21
CA ASP A 131 -5.72 -3.99 -9.03
C ASP A 131 -6.26 -2.99 -7.98
N MET A 132 -5.59 -2.86 -6.82
CA MET A 132 -5.94 -1.86 -5.79
C MET A 132 -5.88 -0.42 -6.32
N LEU A 133 -4.86 -0.11 -7.14
CA LEU A 133 -4.75 1.21 -7.78
C LEU A 133 -5.88 1.44 -8.77
N ALA A 134 -6.30 0.42 -9.53
CA ALA A 134 -7.42 0.53 -10.45
C ALA A 134 -8.72 0.85 -9.71
N ASP A 135 -9.02 0.13 -8.62
CA ASP A 135 -10.18 0.37 -7.78
C ASP A 135 -10.18 1.79 -7.18
N LEU A 136 -9.03 2.21 -6.65
CA LEU A 136 -8.88 3.54 -6.05
C LEU A 136 -9.00 4.67 -7.09
N ASN A 137 -8.41 4.49 -8.28
CA ASN A 137 -8.51 5.48 -9.36
C ASN A 137 -9.95 5.58 -9.89
N GLN A 138 -10.65 4.45 -10.03
CA GLN A 138 -12.05 4.43 -10.43
C GLN A 138 -12.92 5.17 -9.39
N PHE A 139 -12.72 4.89 -8.11
CA PHE A 139 -13.42 5.58 -7.03
C PHE A 139 -13.16 7.09 -7.05
N LEU A 140 -11.90 7.52 -7.17
CA LEU A 140 -11.54 8.94 -7.23
C LEU A 140 -12.18 9.65 -8.44
N TYR A 141 -12.26 8.98 -9.59
CA TYR A 141 -12.97 9.51 -10.74
C TYR A 141 -14.47 9.67 -10.46
N LEU A 142 -15.13 8.68 -9.85
CA LEU A 142 -16.55 8.78 -9.51
C LEU A 142 -16.84 9.86 -8.46
N MET A 143 -15.96 10.03 -7.47
CA MET A 143 -16.09 11.10 -6.47
C MET A 143 -16.02 12.50 -7.08
N SER A 144 -15.32 12.68 -8.21
CA SER A 144 -15.25 13.96 -8.91
C SER A 144 -16.61 14.46 -9.44
N PHE A 145 -17.60 13.57 -9.58
CA PHE A 145 -18.94 13.95 -10.01
C PHE A 145 -19.72 14.69 -8.91
N ASP A 146 -19.47 14.38 -7.64
CA ASP A 146 -20.12 15.02 -6.50
C ASP A 146 -19.52 16.42 -6.20
N ASP A 147 -18.22 16.60 -6.45
CA ASP A 147 -17.53 17.88 -6.24
C ASP A 147 -18.03 18.98 -7.21
N LEU A 148 -18.49 18.59 -8.41
CA LEU A 148 -19.05 19.51 -9.40
C LEU A 148 -20.46 19.98 -9.05
N VAL A 149 -21.19 19.25 -8.21
CA VAL A 149 -22.55 19.63 -7.78
C VAL A 149 -22.51 20.63 -6.62
N SER A 150 -21.45 20.62 -5.81
CA SER A 150 -21.30 21.52 -4.65
C SER A 150 -20.85 22.95 -5.00
N GLN A 151 -20.56 23.24 -6.27
CA GLN A 151 -20.17 24.57 -6.76
C GLN A 151 -21.29 25.33 -7.49
N LYS A 152 -22.54 24.86 -7.40
CA LYS A 152 -23.75 25.56 -7.89
C LYS A 152 -24.69 25.89 -6.74
#